data_AF-A0A2K3MAV1-F1
#
_entry.id   AF-A0A2K3MAV1-F1
#
_cell.length_a   1.000
_cell.length_b   1.000
_cell.length_c   1.000
_cell.angle_alpha   90.00
_cell.angle_beta   90.00
_cell.angle_gamma   90.00
#
_symmetry.space_group_name_H-M   'P 1'
#
loop_
_entity.id
_entity.type
_entity.pdbx_description
1 polymer ?
#
loop_
_entity_poly.entity_id
_entity_poly.type
_entity_poly.pdbx_seq_one_letter_code
_entity_poly.pdbx_strand_id
1 'polypeptide(L)' 'VRVDMGEPILKASDVPTKLSPNKDQAVVKAEIDVDGIIWNVTCVSMGNPHCLTFSNKETQVLILVKQ' A
#
# COMPACT_ATOMS: atom_id res chain seq x y z
N VAL A 1 -10.15 -15.68 -21.67
CA VAL A 1 -11.15 -14.84 -20.95
C VAL A 1 -10.44 -13.61 -20.43
N ARG A 2 -11.08 -12.43 -20.49
CA ARG A 2 -10.58 -11.16 -19.95
C ARG A 2 -11.61 -10.63 -18.95
N VAL A 3 -11.16 -9.95 -17.90
CA VAL A 3 -12.02 -9.39 -16.86
C VAL A 3 -11.67 -7.91 -16.70
N ASP A 4 -12.69 -7.07 -16.62
CA ASP A 4 -12.58 -5.68 -16.21
C ASP A 4 -12.62 -5.63 -14.68
N MET A 5 -11.56 -5.08 -14.07
CA MET A 5 -11.41 -4.99 -12.62
C MET A 5 -11.94 -3.69 -12.04
N GLY A 6 -12.44 -2.77 -12.89
CA GLY A 6 -12.84 -1.42 -12.50
C GLY A 6 -11.66 -0.51 -12.21
N GLU A 7 -11.95 0.63 -11.57
CA GLU A 7 -10.97 1.66 -11.26
C GLU A 7 -10.34 1.46 -9.86
N PRO A 8 -9.05 1.81 -9.69
CA PRO A 8 -8.38 1.78 -8.41
C PRO A 8 -8.84 2.90 -7.47
N ILE A 9 -9.00 2.57 -6.20
CA ILE A 9 -9.25 3.52 -5.11
C ILE A 9 -7.89 3.96 -4.54
N LEU A 10 -7.61 5.26 -4.56
CA LEU A 10 -6.32 5.83 -4.13
C LEU A 10 -6.42 6.65 -2.84
N LYS A 11 -7.60 7.19 -2.51
CA LYS A 11 -7.79 8.02 -1.33
C LYS A 11 -7.52 7.18 -0.07
N ALA A 12 -6.59 7.63 0.77
CA ALA A 12 -6.10 6.86 1.91
C ALA A 12 -7.21 6.38 2.87
N SER A 13 -8.24 7.22 3.07
CA SER A 13 -9.41 6.90 3.89
C SER A 13 -10.25 5.74 3.34
N ASP A 14 -10.23 5.55 2.02
CA ASP A 14 -11.08 4.59 1.31
C ASP A 14 -10.29 3.30 0.98
N VAL A 15 -8.96 3.30 1.16
CA VAL A 15 -8.05 2.14 1.12
C VAL A 15 -7.93 1.43 2.48
N PRO A 16 -8.78 1.76 3.45
CA PRO A 16 -8.48 1.74 4.90
C PRO A 16 -7.00 1.58 5.32
N THR A 17 -6.22 2.67 5.30
CA THR A 17 -4.89 2.73 5.93
C THR A 17 -4.82 3.82 7.00
N LYS A 18 -4.00 3.61 8.04
CA LYS A 18 -3.70 4.63 9.07
C LYS A 18 -2.58 5.60 8.62
N LEU A 19 -1.93 5.33 7.49
CA LEU A 19 -0.89 6.20 6.94
C LEU A 19 -1.49 7.50 6.43
N SER A 20 -0.90 8.62 6.81
CA SER A 20 -1.30 9.94 6.33
C SER A 20 -1.03 10.07 4.82
N PRO A 21 -1.98 10.62 4.04
CA PRO A 21 -1.75 10.86 2.64
C PRO A 21 -0.63 11.90 2.43
N ASN A 22 0.22 11.66 1.44
CA ASN A 22 1.36 12.52 1.12
C ASN A 22 1.30 13.10 -0.31
N LYS A 23 0.38 12.61 -1.15
CA LYS A 23 0.19 13.09 -2.52
C LYS A 23 -1.28 12.94 -2.93
N ASP A 24 -1.96 14.06 -3.22
CA ASP A 24 -3.33 14.06 -3.78
C ASP A 24 -4.33 13.17 -3.01
N GLN A 25 -4.27 13.20 -1.68
CA GLN A 25 -5.06 12.33 -0.77
C GLN A 25 -4.71 10.84 -0.79
N ALA A 26 -3.68 10.44 -1.54
CA ALA A 26 -3.15 9.08 -1.60
C ALA A 26 -1.87 8.92 -0.75
N VAL A 27 -1.53 7.66 -0.48
CA VAL A 27 -0.26 7.26 0.17
C VAL A 27 0.66 6.72 -0.91
N VAL A 28 1.69 7.49 -1.28
CA VAL A 28 2.62 7.13 -2.36
C VAL A 28 4.06 7.22 -1.86
N LYS A 29 4.78 6.08 -1.85
CA LYS A 29 6.14 5.98 -1.28
C LYS A 29 6.24 6.63 0.11
N ALA A 30 5.27 6.37 0.97
CA ALA A 30 5.33 6.79 2.37
C ALA A 30 6.21 5.84 3.15
N GLU A 31 6.92 6.36 4.16
CA GLU A 31 7.72 5.55 5.06
C GLU A 31 6.84 4.84 6.10
N ILE A 32 7.12 3.56 6.33
CA ILE A 32 6.57 2.78 7.44
C ILE A 32 7.70 2.01 8.10
N ASP A 33 7.73 2.04 9.43
CA ASP A 33 8.61 1.20 10.24
C ASP A 33 7.94 -0.17 10.46
N VAL A 34 8.60 -1.23 10.00
CA VAL A 34 8.20 -2.62 10.27
C VAL A 34 9.39 -3.35 10.85
N ASP A 35 9.27 -3.76 12.11
CA ASP A 35 10.32 -4.44 12.88
C ASP A 35 11.68 -3.71 12.87
N GLY A 36 11.67 -2.37 12.91
CA GLY A 36 12.87 -1.53 12.90
C GLY A 36 13.46 -1.29 11.51
N ILE A 37 12.81 -1.79 10.46
CA ILE A 37 13.21 -1.59 9.06
C ILE A 37 12.26 -0.57 8.43
N ILE A 38 12.83 0.50 7.86
CA ILE A 38 12.06 1.51 7.15
C ILE A 38 11.76 1.03 5.72
N TRP A 39 10.47 0.94 5.41
CA TRP A 39 9.96 0.57 4.09
C TRP A 39 9.27 1.75 3.42
N ASN A 40 9.46 1.88 2.11
CA ASN A 40 8.70 2.82 1.30
C ASN A 40 7.51 2.11 0.66
N VAL A 41 6.29 2.54 0.99
CA VAL A 41 5.07 1.87 0.56
C VAL A 41 4.09 2.79 -0.18
N THR A 42 3.32 2.20 -1.08
CA THR A 42 2.17 2.83 -1.75
C THR A 42 0.92 2.03 -1.46
N CYS A 43 -0.17 2.68 -1.04
CA CYS A 43 -1.43 2.01 -0.72
C CYS A 43 -2.48 2.23 -1.82
N VAL A 44 -3.15 1.15 -2.21
CA VAL A 44 -4.25 1.16 -3.20
C VAL A 44 -5.31 0.15 -2.80
N SER A 45 -6.55 0.33 -3.26
CA SER A 45 -7.60 -0.68 -3.14
C SER A 45 -8.25 -0.98 -4.49
N MET A 46 -8.48 -2.26 -4.75
CA MET A 46 -9.30 -2.77 -5.88
C MET A 46 -10.59 -3.44 -5.35
N GLY A 47 -11.10 -2.95 -4.22
CA GLY A 47 -12.18 -3.58 -3.44
C GLY A 47 -11.69 -4.23 -2.14
N ASN A 48 -10.36 -4.35 -1.96
CA ASN A 48 -9.67 -4.75 -0.75
C ASN A 48 -8.34 -3.98 -0.61
N PRO A 49 -7.80 -3.84 0.61
CA PRO A 49 -6.59 -3.03 0.85
C PRO A 49 -5.31 -3.74 0.36
N HIS A 50 -4.49 -3.03 -0.41
CA HIS A 50 -3.16 -3.47 -0.84
C HIS A 50 -2.07 -2.48 -0.40
N CYS A 51 -0.95 -3.02 0.06
CA CYS A 51 0.27 -2.29 0.41
C CYS A 51 1.41 -2.76 -0.50
N LEU A 52 1.90 -1.87 -1.35
CA LEU A 52 2.91 -2.14 -2.38
C LEU A 52 4.27 -1.59 -1.95
N THR A 53 5.35 -2.36 -2.16
CA THR A 53 6.74 -1.93 -1.97
C THR A 53 7.59 -2.39 -3.15
N PHE A 54 8.67 -1.67 -3.46
CA PHE A 54 9.62 -2.03 -4.52
C PHE A 54 10.91 -2.56 -3.89
N SER A 55 11.37 -3.76 -4.30
CA SER A 55 12.62 -4.39 -3.82
C SER A 55 13.55 -4.76 -4.98
N ASN A 56 14.85 -4.74 -4.71
CA ASN A 56 15.91 -5.10 -5.65
C ASN A 56 16.38 -6.53 -5.33
N LYS A 57 15.88 -7.52 -6.08
CA LYS A 57 16.31 -8.94 -6.14
C LYS A 57 16.02 -9.88 -4.95
N GLU A 58 16.01 -9.45 -3.69
CA GLU A 58 15.62 -10.34 -2.57
C GLU A 58 14.30 -9.87 -1.95
N THR A 59 13.25 -10.67 -2.11
CA THR A 59 11.94 -10.40 -1.54
C THR A 59 11.89 -10.98 -0.13
N GLN A 60 11.97 -10.11 0.88
CA GLN A 60 11.57 -10.47 2.23
C GLN A 60 10.04 -10.51 2.29
N VAL A 61 9.48 -11.52 2.96
CA VAL A 61 8.03 -11.61 3.15
C VAL A 61 7.63 -10.62 4.23
N LEU A 62 6.99 -9.52 3.83
CA LEU A 62 6.43 -8.53 4.73
C LEU A 62 5.00 -8.96 5.12
N ILE A 63 4.81 -9.44 6.34
CA ILE A 63 3.48 -9.78 6.87
C ILE A 63 2.93 -8.58 7.64
N LEU A 64 2.00 -7.86 7.03
CA LEU A 64 1.25 -6.79 7.70
C LEU A 64 -0.01 -7.41 8.33
N VAL A 65 0.02 -7.67 9.63
CA VAL A 65 -1.19 -7.99 10.40
C VAL A 65 -1.99 -6.72 10.66
N LYS A 66 -3.32 -6.79 10.52
CA LYS A 66 -4.19 -5.65 10.87
C LYS A 66 -4.01 -5.34 12.36
N GLN A 67 -3.47 -4.16 12.69
CA GLN A 67 -3.49 -3.60 14.06
C GLN A 67 -4.84 -2.98 14.39
#